data_AF-A0A7X3U345-F1
#
_entry.id   AF-A0A7X3U345-F1
#
_cell.length_a   1.000
_cell.length_b   1.000
_cell.length_c   1.000
_cell.angle_alpha   90.00
_cell.angle_beta   90.00
_cell.angle_gamma   90.00
#
_symmetry.space_group_name_H-M   'P 1'
#
loop_
_entity.id
_entity.type
_entity.pdbx_description
1 polymer ?
#
loop_
_entity_poly.entity_id
_entity_poly.type
_entity_poly.pdbx_seq_one_letter_code
_entity_poly.pdbx_strand_id
1 'polypeptide(L)' 'MQPFTQLTGVVAPMDRVDVDTDQIIPAQFLKRIEKTGFGQFLFYKW' A
#
# COMPACT_ATOMS: atom_id res chain seq x y z
N MET A 1 -3.79 18.43 -3.58
CA MET A 1 -3.21 17.94 -2.30
C MET A 1 -4.04 18.48 -1.17
N GLN A 2 -4.32 17.68 -0.14
CA GLN A 2 -4.98 18.15 1.08
C GLN A 2 -3.91 18.52 2.13
N PRO A 3 -4.05 19.63 2.86
CA PRO A 3 -3.15 19.96 3.96
C PRO A 3 -3.15 18.86 5.02
N PHE A 4 -1.97 18.41 5.41
CA PHE A 4 -1.81 17.46 6.51
C PHE A 4 -1.45 18.23 7.79
N THR A 5 -2.34 18.23 8.78
CA THR A 5 -2.15 18.95 10.06
C THR A 5 -2.04 17.99 11.23
N GLN A 6 -3.02 17.10 11.38
CA GLN A 6 -3.07 16.09 12.43
C GLN A 6 -3.89 14.88 11.95
N LEU A 7 -3.47 13.68 12.31
CA LEU A 7 -4.19 12.44 12.05
C LEU A 7 -4.20 11.58 13.32
N THR A 8 -5.39 11.22 13.78
CA THR A 8 -5.60 10.22 14.83
C THR A 8 -6.25 9.00 14.20
N GLY A 9 -5.67 7.82 14.38
CA GLY A 9 -6.15 6.60 13.74
C GLY A 9 -5.57 5.33 14.36
N VAL A 10 -6.09 4.18 13.92
CA VAL A 10 -5.61 2.86 14.33
C VAL A 10 -4.26 2.58 13.68
N VAL A 11 -3.31 2.08 14.46
CA VAL A 11 -1.99 1.67 13.98
C VAL A 11 -1.97 0.16 13.70
N ALA A 12 -1.22 -0.25 12.66
CA ALA A 12 -0.96 -1.65 12.34
C ALA A 12 0.55 -1.91 12.47
N PRO A 13 1.02 -2.65 13.49
CA PRO A 13 2.44 -2.94 13.65
C PRO A 13 2.91 -3.94 12.58
N MET A 14 4.13 -3.75 12.07
CA MET A 14 4.74 -4.61 11.06
C MET A 14 6.19 -4.92 11.46
N ASP A 15 6.44 -6.14 11.91
CA ASP A 15 7.77 -6.61 12.32
C ASP A 15 8.53 -7.22 11.12
N ARG A 16 8.87 -6.37 10.15
CA ARG A 16 9.68 -6.74 8.98
C ARG A 16 10.62 -5.60 8.62
N VAL A 17 11.88 -5.96 8.40
CA VAL A 17 12.89 -5.08 7.81
C VAL A 17 12.92 -5.27 6.30
N ASP A 18 13.46 -4.30 5.57
CA ASP A 18 13.68 -4.39 4.12
C ASP A 18 12.44 -4.72 3.28
N VAL A 19 11.30 -4.11 3.62
CA VAL A 19 10.06 -4.26 2.85
C VAL A 19 10.21 -3.65 1.46
N ASP A 20 10.22 -4.49 0.43
CA ASP A 20 10.45 -4.09 -0.95
C ASP A 20 9.17 -3.65 -1.69
N THR A 21 9.33 -3.09 -2.90
CA THR A 21 8.21 -2.57 -3.69
C THR A 21 7.24 -3.66 -4.16
N ASP A 22 7.72 -4.87 -4.43
CA ASP A 22 6.88 -6.00 -4.84
C ASP A 22 6.10 -6.59 -3.66
N GLN A 23 6.59 -6.43 -2.43
CA GLN A 23 5.88 -6.77 -1.20
C GLN A 23 4.75 -5.78 -0.91
N ILE A 24 4.98 -4.49 -1.11
CA ILE A 24 3.93 -3.46 -0.99
C ILE A 24 2.86 -3.67 -2.06
N ILE A 25 3.29 -3.80 -3.32
CA ILE A 25 2.39 -4.09 -4.44
C ILE A 25 3.12 -4.87 -5.55
N PRO A 26 2.73 -6.13 -5.82
CA PRO A 26 3.36 -6.92 -6.86
C PRO A 26 3.25 -6.28 -8.26
N ALA A 27 4.34 -6.32 -9.03
CA ALA A 27 4.42 -5.72 -10.37
C ALA A 27 3.33 -6.19 -11.36
N GLN A 28 2.75 -7.38 -11.16
CA GLN A 28 1.65 -7.91 -11.97
C GLN A 28 0.41 -7.00 -11.95
N PHE A 29 0.17 -6.29 -10.85
CA PHE A 29 -0.99 -5.40 -10.72
C PHE A 29 -0.75 -4.05 -11.38
N LEU A 30 0.50 -3.66 -11.63
CA LEU A 30 0.87 -2.38 -12.27
C LEU A 30 0.56 -2.34 -13.77
N LYS A 31 0.21 -3.49 -14.37
CA LYS A 31 -0.23 -3.58 -15.76
C LYS A 31 -1.69 -3.16 -15.98
N ARG A 32 -2.42 -2.85 -14.90
CA ARG A 32 -3.83 -2.41 -14.98
C ARG A 32 -3.91 -1.00 -15.56
N ILE A 33 -4.79 -0.83 -16.55
CA ILE A 33 -5.14 0.48 -17.14
C ILE A 33 -6.36 1.13 -16.47
N GLU A 34 -7.03 0.38 -15.58
CA GLU A 34 -8.22 0.81 -14.88
C GLU A 34 -7.87 1.86 -13.83
N LYS A 35 -8.69 2.91 -13.72
CA LYS A 35 -8.53 3.97 -12.72
C LYS A 35 -9.13 3.61 -11.35
N THR A 36 -9.38 2.33 -11.11
CA THR A 36 -9.84 1.84 -9.82
C THR A 36 -8.66 1.76 -8.86
N GLY A 37 -8.90 1.96 -7.57
CA GLY A 37 -7.84 2.00 -6.56
C GLY A 37 -7.05 0.68 -6.47
N PHE A 38 -5.80 0.77 -6.02
CA PHE A 38 -4.91 -0.37 -5.81
C PHE A 38 -4.99 -0.96 -4.40
N GLY A 39 -5.80 -0.37 -3.50
CA GLY A 39 -5.83 -0.72 -2.08
C GLY A 39 -6.12 -2.21 -1.80
N GLN A 40 -6.94 -2.85 -2.65
CA GLN A 40 -7.25 -4.28 -2.52
C GLN A 40 -6.05 -5.23 -2.78
N PHE A 41 -4.96 -4.71 -3.35
CA PHE A 41 -3.75 -5.48 -3.65
C PHE A 41 -2.56 -5.09 -2.77
N LEU A 42 -2.78 -4.19 -1.80
CA LEU A 42 -1.75 -3.82 -0.84
C LEU A 42 -1.34 -5.06 -0.03
N PHE A 43 -0.05 -5.35 0.01
CA PHE A 43 0.50 -6.54 0.70
C PHE A 43 -0.12 -7.87 0.23
N TYR A 44 -0.51 -8.00 -1.04
CA TYR A 44 -1.24 -9.16 -1.58
C TYR A 44 -0.63 -10.54 -1.29
N LYS A 45 0.69 -10.63 -1.10
CA LYS A 45 1.39 -11.89 -0.85
C LYS A 45 1.49 -12.24 0.64
N TRP A 46 0.92 -11.44 1.54
CA TRP A 46 1.02 -11.60 2.99
C TRP A 46 -0.29 -12.05 3.62
#